data_AF-A0A7D5RMB2-F1
#
_entry.id   AF-A0A7D5RMB2-F1
#
_cell.length_a   1.000
_cell.length_b   1.000
_cell.length_c   1.000
_cell.angle_alpha   90.00
_cell.angle_beta   90.00
_cell.angle_gamma   90.00
#
_symmetry.space_group_name_H-M   'P 1'
#
loop_
_entity.id
_entity.type
_entity.pdbx_description
1 polymer ?
#
loop_
_entity_poly.entity_id
_entity_poly.type
_entity_poly.pdbx_seq_one_letter_code
_entity_poly.pdbx_strand_id
1 'polypeptide(L)' 'MIVFVWMALFDKNRWITQWQLQRTIYKYEKEKSRLNKDIVNTKEQNKDVVRDVEKFGREKYLMTKNDEDLFIIAVE' A
#
# COMPACT_ATOMS: atom_id res chain seq x y z
N MET A 1 -9.11 50.53 16.24
CA MET A 1 -9.47 49.42 17.17
C MET A 1 -10.07 48.23 16.43
N ILE A 2 -11.17 48.38 15.68
CA ILE A 2 -11.81 47.28 14.91
C ILE A 2 -10.90 46.55 13.91
N VAL A 3 -9.96 47.26 13.26
CA VAL A 3 -9.01 46.66 12.31
C VAL A 3 -8.04 45.68 12.98
N PHE A 4 -7.63 45.94 14.22
CA PHE A 4 -6.75 45.05 14.97
C PHE A 4 -7.46 43.76 15.41
N VAL A 5 -8.76 43.84 15.73
CA VAL A 5 -9.58 42.66 16.04
C VAL A 5 -9.75 41.78 14.80
N TRP A 6 -9.96 42.39 13.63
CA TRP A 6 -10.02 41.67 12.35
C TRP A 6 -8.69 41.01 11.97
N MET A 7 -7.56 41.72 12.12
CA MET A 7 -6.23 41.14 11.87
C MET A 7 -5.92 39.98 12.82
N ALA A 8 -6.28 40.10 14.12
CA ALA A 8 -6.06 39.03 15.10
C ALA A 8 -6.97 37.80 14.89
N LEU A 9 -8.20 38.01 14.42
CA LEU A 9 -9.12 36.91 14.07
C LEU A 9 -8.68 36.18 12.80
N PHE A 10 -8.16 36.90 11.80
CA PHE A 10 -7.69 36.30 10.55
C PHE A 10 -6.39 35.48 10.74
N ASP A 11 -5.53 35.87 11.69
CA ASP A 11 -4.27 35.15 12.00
C ASP A 11 -4.51 33.76 12.63
N LYS A 12 -5.62 33.58 13.37
CA LYS A 12 -6.00 32.26 13.95
C LYS A 12 -6.18 31.16 12.91
N ASN A 13 -6.60 31.53 11.70
CA ASN A 13 -6.82 30.56 10.63
C ASN A 13 -5.51 29.90 10.19
N ARG A 14 -4.37 30.61 10.29
CA ARG A 14 -3.05 30.08 9.92
C ARG A 14 -2.63 28.92 10.81
N TRP A 15 -2.97 28.93 12.10
CA TRP A 15 -2.61 27.84 13.02
C TRP A 15 -3.38 26.56 12.72
N ILE A 16 -4.68 26.68 12.43
CA ILE A 16 -5.52 25.52 12.06
C ILE A 16 -5.04 24.92 10.74
N THR A 17 -4.78 25.75 9.74
CA THR A 17 -4.25 25.29 8.44
C THR A 17 -2.88 24.64 8.58
N GLN A 18 -1.98 25.21 9.39
CA GLN A 18 -0.65 24.64 9.61
C GLN A 18 -0.72 23.27 10.31
N TRP A 19 -1.64 23.09 11.26
CA TRP A 19 -1.85 21.81 11.92
C TRP A 19 -2.42 20.75 10.96
N GLN A 20 -3.39 21.13 10.12
CA GLN A 20 -3.92 20.25 9.08
C GLN A 20 -2.86 19.86 8.05
N LEU A 21 -1.97 20.79 7.69
CA LEU A 21 -0.87 20.55 6.76
C LEU A 21 0.13 19.55 7.36
N GLN A 22 0.53 19.72 8.62
CA GLN A 22 1.42 18.77 9.31
C GLN A 22 0.80 17.37 9.39
N ARG A 23 -0.49 17.27 9.72
CA ARG A 23 -1.20 15.98 9.74
C ARG A 23 -1.23 15.31 8.37
N THR A 24 -1.41 16.11 7.32
CA THR A 24 -1.40 15.65 5.92
C THR A 24 -0.02 15.14 5.52
N ILE A 25 1.05 15.87 5.87
CA ILE A 25 2.43 15.44 5.64
C ILE A 25 2.70 14.10 6.33
N TYR A 26 2.36 13.98 7.61
CA TYR A 26 2.54 12.73 8.36
C TYR A 26 1.77 11.56 7.74
N LYS A 27 0.54 11.80 7.25
CA LYS A 27 -0.25 10.80 6.54
C LYS A 27 0.46 10.31 5.28
N TYR A 28 0.94 11.22 4.44
CA TYR A 28 1.65 10.86 3.21
C TYR A 28 2.98 10.15 3.48
N GLU A 29 3.70 10.56 4.52
CA GLU A 29 4.95 9.89 4.92
C GLU A 29 4.70 8.46 5.40
N LYS A 30 3.66 8.25 6.21
CA LYS A 30 3.24 6.91 6.64
C LYS A 30 2.82 6.04 5.46
N GLU A 31 2.07 6.60 4.52
CA GLU A 31 1.64 5.90 3.32
C GLU A 31 2.82 5.51 2.42
N LYS A 32 3.76 6.43 2.21
CA LYS A 32 5.02 6.16 1.50
C LYS A 32 5.82 5.04 2.17
N SER A 33 5.93 5.06 3.49
CA SER A 33 6.62 4.00 4.26
C SER A 33 5.95 2.64 4.07
N ARG A 34 4.61 2.58 4.11
CA ARG A 34 3.85 1.34 3.86
C ARG A 34 4.10 0.81 2.45
N LEU A 35 3.92 1.66 1.43
CA LEU A 35 4.13 1.26 0.02
C LEU A 35 5.56 0.77 -0.23
N ASN A 36 6.56 1.41 0.37
CA ASN A 36 7.94 0.95 0.26
C ASN A 36 8.14 -0.44 0.88
N LYS A 37 7.52 -0.73 2.02
CA LYS A 37 7.55 -2.07 2.62
C LYS A 37 6.85 -3.10 1.73
N ASP A 38 5.69 -2.75 1.18
CA ASP A 38 4.95 -3.63 0.28
C ASP A 38 5.78 -3.97 -0.97
N ILE A 39 6.49 -2.98 -1.55
CA ILE A 39 7.39 -3.20 -2.70
C ILE A 39 8.52 -4.16 -2.34
N VAL A 40 9.13 -4.03 -1.16
CA VAL A 40 10.21 -4.94 -0.72
C VAL A 40 9.66 -6.36 -0.57
N ASN A 41 8.52 -6.52 0.12
CA ASN A 41 7.89 -7.82 0.31
C ASN A 41 7.50 -8.47 -1.04
N THR A 42 6.89 -7.71 -1.95
CA THR A 42 6.54 -8.22 -3.29
C THR A 42 7.78 -8.56 -4.10
N LYS A 43 8.89 -7.82 -3.96
CA LYS A 43 10.15 -8.15 -4.64
C LYS A 43 10.77 -9.44 -4.10
N GLU A 44 10.70 -9.68 -2.80
CA GLU A 44 11.15 -10.95 -2.21
C GLU A 44 10.28 -12.11 -2.69
N GLN A 45 8.96 -11.97 -2.63
CA GLN A 45 8.03 -12.96 -3.17
C GLN A 45 8.29 -13.24 -4.65
N ASN A 46 8.52 -12.21 -5.48
CA ASN A 46 8.83 -12.38 -6.89
C ASN A 46 10.18 -13.08 -7.12
N LYS A 47 11.19 -12.86 -6.28
CA LYS A 47 12.46 -13.59 -6.38
C LYS A 47 12.26 -15.08 -6.09
N ASP A 48 11.43 -15.40 -5.10
CA ASP A 48 11.10 -16.78 -4.78
C ASP A 48 10.28 -17.45 -5.90
N VAL A 49 9.36 -16.71 -6.52
CA VAL A 49 8.60 -17.15 -7.69
C VAL A 49 9.50 -17.40 -8.90
N VAL A 50 10.47 -16.51 -9.18
CA VAL A 50 11.40 -16.66 -10.33
C VAL A 50 12.32 -17.86 -10.14
N ARG A 51 12.62 -18.25 -8.90
CA ARG A 51 13.47 -19.39 -8.60
C ARG A 51 12.77 -20.73 -8.86
N ASP A 52 11.46 -20.80 -8.65
CA ASP A 52 10.62 -22.02 -8.78
C ASP A 52 9.29 -21.73 -9.50
N VAL A 53 9.38 -21.19 -10.72
CA VAL A 53 8.23 -20.74 -11.52
C VAL A 53 7.21 -21.84 -11.75
N GLU A 54 7.68 -23.07 -11.99
CA GLU A 54 6.81 -24.22 -12.24
C GLU A 54 6.02 -24.63 -10.98
N LYS A 55 6.68 -24.65 -9.81
CA LYS A 55 6.03 -24.98 -8.54
C LYS A 55 4.98 -23.94 -8.17
N PHE A 56 5.28 -22.65 -8.35
CA PHE A 56 4.34 -21.57 -8.06
C PHE A 56 3.11 -21.59 -9.00
N GLY A 57 3.31 -21.85 -10.28
CA GLY A 57 2.21 -22.00 -11.25
C GLY A 57 1.28 -23.17 -10.90
N ARG A 58 1.84 -24.30 -10.46
CA ARG A 58 1.07 -25.50 -10.06
C ARG A 58 0.35 -25.33 -8.72
N GLU A 59 0.96 -24.71 -7.71
CA GLU A 59 0.36 -24.59 -6.38
C GLU A 59 -0.66 -23.44 -6.27
N LYS A 60 -0.39 -22.29 -6.91
CA LYS A 60 -1.24 -21.09 -6.75
C LYS A 60 -2.31 -20.95 -7.82
N TYR A 61 -2.01 -21.37 -9.03
CA TYR A 61 -2.90 -21.19 -10.20
C TYR A 61 -3.35 -22.51 -10.81
N LEU A 62 -2.96 -23.66 -10.22
CA LEU A 62 -3.29 -25.00 -10.71
C LEU A 62 -2.98 -25.15 -12.21
N MET A 63 -1.93 -24.49 -12.70
CA MET A 63 -1.58 -24.49 -14.11
C MET A 63 -1.14 -25.90 -14.52
N THR A 64 -1.85 -26.48 -15.49
CA THR A 64 -1.48 -27.73 -16.16
C THR A 64 -0.98 -27.46 -17.57
N LYS A 65 -0.15 -28.36 -18.08
CA LYS A 65 0.23 -28.38 -19.49
C LYS A 65 -0.96 -28.91 -20.31
N ASN A 66 -1.07 -28.54 -21.58
CA ASN A 66 -2.21 -28.92 -22.44
C ASN A 66 -2.42 -30.45 -22.57
N ASP A 67 -1.42 -31.27 -22.23
CA ASP A 67 -1.46 -32.75 -22.23
C ASP A 67 -1.57 -33.37 -20.82
N GLU A 68 -1.93 -32.60 -19.78
CA GLU A 68 -2.08 -33.10 -18.39
C GLU A 68 -3.48 -32.83 -17.83
N ASP A 69 -4.17 -33.91 -17.41
CA ASP A 69 -5.48 -33.85 -16.75
C ASP A 69 -5.33 -33.61 -15.23
N LEU A 70 -5.96 -32.54 -14.72
CA LEU A 70 -5.95 -32.19 -13.29
C LEU A 70 -7.12 -32.87 -12.56
N PHE A 71 -6.83 -33.83 -11.67
CA PHE A 71 -7.84 -34.45 -10.80
C PHE A 71 -7.83 -33.80 -9.41
N ILE A 72 -8.83 -32.95 -9.13
CA ILE A 72 -9.06 -32.40 -7.77
C ILE A 72 -10.00 -33.35 -7.04
N ILE A 73 -9.47 -34.13 -6.10
CA ILE A 73 -10.27 -34.97 -5.22
C ILE A 73 -10.67 -34.13 -4.01
N ALA A 74 -11.88 -33.59 -4.02
CA ALA A 74 -12.49 -33.06 -2.82
C ALA A 74 -12.95 -34.25 -1.95
N VAL A 75 -12.38 -34.37 -0.75
CA VAL A 75 -12.91 -35.26 0.28
C VAL A 75 -13.99 -34.45 1.00
N GLU A 76 -15.27 -34.83 0.80
CA GLU A 76 -16.38 -34.34 1.62
C GLU A 76 -16.25 -34.81 3.08
#